data_AF-A0A0G4MPX4-F1
#
_entry.id   AF-A0A0G4MPX4-F1
#
_cell.length_a   1.000
_cell.length_b   1.000
_cell.length_c   1.000
_cell.angle_alpha   90.00
_cell.angle_beta   90.00
_cell.angle_gamma   90.00
#
_symmetry.space_group_name_H-M   'P 1'
#
loop_
_entity.id
_entity.type
_entity.pdbx_description
1 polymer ?
#
loop_
_entity_poly.entity_id
_entity_poly.type
_entity_poly.pdbx_seq_one_letter_code
_entity_poly.pdbx_strand_id
1 'polypeptide(L)'
;DPDIEAKLAALEEEEEKLEAEGYYDSDEEIDDEEEATVLAQAELIREKQGQIRNEARMKKRLKNQAIIPRKKVPIPLSKMDDALDQLGVDTTDIVSRARSQSRPRGRSLGRSRAGTEDADAMDLDATPRERLRSQSRARSRSQAAVN
;
A
#
# COMPACT_ATOMS: atom_id res chain seq x y z
N ASP A 1 24.35 36.58 55.87
CA ASP A 1 23.35 37.41 56.55
C ASP A 1 23.00 36.79 57.89
N PRO A 2 23.03 37.57 58.99
CA PRO A 2 22.65 37.08 60.32
C PRO A 2 21.15 36.71 60.43
N ASP A 3 20.32 37.18 59.50
CA ASP A 3 18.86 36.96 59.52
C ASP A 3 18.41 35.76 58.66
N ILE A 4 19.34 34.94 58.18
CA ILE A 4 19.01 33.79 57.30
C ILE A 4 18.22 32.73 58.06
N GLU A 5 18.61 32.43 59.30
CA GLU A 5 17.96 31.40 60.13
C GLU A 5 16.49 31.74 60.43
N ALA A 6 16.19 33.02 60.68
CA ALA A 6 14.81 33.49 60.90
C ALA A 6 13.95 33.43 59.64
N LYS A 7 14.53 33.73 58.47
CA LYS A 7 13.83 33.62 57.18
C LYS A 7 13.61 32.17 56.76
N LEU A 8 14.50 31.26 57.17
CA LEU A 8 14.39 29.83 56.89
C LEU A 8 13.25 29.22 57.72
N ALA A 9 13.17 29.52 59.01
CA ALA A 9 12.07 29.07 59.86
C ALA A 9 10.69 29.59 59.39
N ALA A 10 10.62 30.83 58.92
CA ALA A 10 9.39 31.38 58.35
C ALA A 10 8.95 30.69 57.06
N LEU A 11 9.92 30.23 56.25
CA LEU A 11 9.65 29.46 55.03
C LEU A 11 9.18 28.04 55.36
N GLU A 12 9.78 27.39 56.37
CA GLU A 12 9.36 26.05 56.81
C GLU A 12 7.90 26.05 57.31
N GLU A 13 7.49 27.05 58.10
CA GLU A 13 6.09 27.18 58.55
C GLU A 13 5.11 27.48 57.40
N GLU A 14 5.57 28.12 56.33
CA GLU A 14 4.75 28.39 55.14
C GLU A 14 4.63 27.15 54.26
N GLU A 15 5.72 26.40 54.08
CA GLU A 15 5.73 25.13 53.34
C GLU A 15 4.89 24.06 54.06
N GLU A 16 4.97 23.93 55.39
CA GLU A 16 4.12 23.00 56.15
C GLU A 16 2.62 23.30 55.98
N LYS A 17 2.23 24.58 55.84
CA LYS A 17 0.85 24.96 55.55
C LYS A 17 0.46 24.59 54.13
N LEU A 18 1.32 24.85 53.16
CA LEU A 18 1.06 24.50 51.75
C LEU A 18 0.99 22.99 51.55
N GLU A 19 1.81 22.22 52.26
CA GLU A 19 1.76 20.76 52.27
C GLU A 19 0.48 20.24 52.95
N ALA A 20 0.08 20.83 54.09
CA ALA A 20 -1.17 20.48 54.77
C ALA A 20 -2.44 20.87 53.97
N GLU A 21 -2.35 21.91 53.13
CA GLU A 21 -3.39 22.32 52.19
C GLU A 21 -3.42 21.43 50.93
N GLY A 22 -2.48 20.48 50.79
CA GLY A 22 -2.42 19.56 49.66
C GLY A 22 -1.93 20.21 48.37
N TYR A 23 -1.21 21.33 48.44
CA TYR A 23 -0.71 22.04 47.25
C TYR A 23 0.25 21.19 46.40
N TYR A 24 0.90 20.22 47.03
CA TYR A 24 1.80 19.25 46.40
C TYR A 24 1.19 17.86 46.23
N ASP A 25 -0.10 17.69 46.57
CA ASP A 25 -0.79 16.43 46.36
C ASP A 25 -1.14 16.31 44.88
N SER A 26 -0.17 15.88 44.09
CA SER A 26 -0.42 15.40 42.73
C SER A 26 -1.02 14.01 42.87
N ASP A 27 -2.30 13.96 43.23
CA ASP A 27 -3.13 12.77 43.09
C ASP A 27 -3.24 12.48 41.58
N GLU A 28 -2.19 11.90 41.02
CA GLU A 28 -2.30 11.09 39.81
C GLU A 28 -3.12 9.87 40.23
N GLU A 29 -4.45 9.98 40.05
CA GLU A 29 -5.34 8.82 40.01
C GLU A 29 -4.64 7.75 39.18
N ILE A 30 -4.38 6.60 39.80
CA ILE A 30 -3.74 5.46 39.16
C ILE A 30 -4.61 5.12 37.94
N ASP A 31 -4.16 5.48 36.74
CA ASP A 31 -4.84 5.17 35.49
C ASP A 31 -5.19 3.68 35.50
N ASP A 32 -6.49 3.38 35.52
CA ASP A 32 -6.97 2.01 35.39
C ASP A 32 -6.46 1.43 34.06
N GLU A 33 -6.06 0.15 34.04
CA GLU A 33 -5.54 -0.49 32.82
C GLU A 33 -6.49 -0.32 31.63
N GLU A 34 -7.80 -0.28 31.89
CA GLU A 34 -8.83 0.01 30.89
C GLU A 34 -8.71 1.43 30.32
N GLU A 35 -8.50 2.45 31.15
CA GLU A 35 -8.35 3.85 30.71
C GLU A 35 -7.09 4.04 29.85
N ALA A 36 -5.97 3.46 30.27
CA ALA A 36 -4.74 3.43 29.48
C ALA A 36 -4.97 2.77 28.10
N THR A 37 -5.72 1.67 28.04
CA THR A 37 -6.05 1.03 26.75
C THR A 37 -6.94 1.89 25.87
N VAL A 38 -7.91 2.59 26.46
CA VAL A 38 -8.83 3.48 25.72
C VAL A 38 -8.07 4.68 25.16
N LEU A 39 -7.15 5.27 25.94
CA LEU A 39 -6.30 6.36 25.48
C LEU A 39 -5.40 5.92 24.31
N ALA A 40 -4.74 4.77 24.44
CA ALA A 40 -3.91 4.21 23.37
C ALA A 40 -4.73 3.92 22.09
N GLN A 41 -5.92 3.34 22.22
CA GLN A 41 -6.83 3.11 21.09
C GLN A 41 -7.30 4.42 20.45
N ALA A 42 -7.60 5.44 21.26
CA ALA A 42 -8.03 6.76 20.78
C ALA A 42 -6.93 7.43 19.96
N GLU A 43 -5.67 7.33 20.38
CA GLU A 43 -4.52 7.85 19.63
C GLU A 43 -4.37 7.17 18.27
N LEU A 44 -4.45 5.84 18.22
CA LEU A 44 -4.42 5.07 16.98
C LEU A 44 -5.54 5.48 16.01
N ILE A 45 -6.75 5.71 16.53
CA ILE A 45 -7.89 6.17 15.72
C ILE A 45 -7.62 7.56 15.15
N ARG A 46 -7.13 8.50 15.96
CA ARG A 46 -6.81 9.87 15.51
C ARG A 46 -5.72 9.85 14.43
N GLU A 47 -4.69 9.04 14.61
CA GLU A 47 -3.62 8.87 13.63
C GLU A 47 -4.19 8.34 12.30
N LYS A 48 -4.95 7.25 12.33
CA LYS A 48 -5.57 6.64 11.15
C LYS A 48 -6.49 7.62 10.42
N GLN A 49 -7.29 8.40 11.15
CA GLN A 49 -8.12 9.46 10.59
C GLN A 49 -7.29 10.57 9.93
N GLY A 50 -6.17 10.95 10.54
CA GLY A 50 -5.21 11.91 9.97
C GLY A 50 -4.63 11.42 8.64
N GLN A 51 -4.19 10.16 8.60
CA GLN A 51 -3.69 9.52 7.38
C GLN A 51 -4.74 9.49 6.26
N ILE A 52 -5.99 9.09 6.56
CA ILE A 52 -7.11 9.09 5.60
C ILE A 52 -7.37 10.51 5.05
N ARG A 53 -7.36 11.51 5.93
CA ARG A 53 -7.57 12.92 5.53
C ARG A 53 -6.46 13.40 4.62
N ASN A 54 -5.21 13.05 4.92
CA ASN A 54 -4.05 13.41 4.11
C ASN A 54 -4.09 12.72 2.74
N GLU A 55 -4.38 11.41 2.69
CA GLU A 55 -4.55 10.69 1.43
C GLU A 55 -5.69 11.30 0.59
N ALA A 56 -6.83 11.61 1.20
CA ALA A 56 -7.96 12.23 0.52
C ALA A 56 -7.61 13.60 -0.06
N ARG A 57 -6.83 14.42 0.68
CA ARG A 57 -6.32 15.71 0.18
C ARG A 57 -5.39 15.53 -1.01
N MET A 58 -4.50 14.53 -0.99
CA MET A 58 -3.59 14.23 -2.09
C MET A 58 -4.32 13.68 -3.32
N LYS A 59 -5.36 12.87 -3.12
CA LYS A 59 -6.16 12.26 -4.19
C LYS A 59 -7.14 13.24 -4.84
N LYS A 60 -7.65 14.22 -4.10
CA LYS A 60 -8.64 15.21 -4.58
C LYS A 60 -8.01 16.53 -5.02
N ARG A 61 -6.82 16.50 -5.62
CA ARG A 61 -6.15 17.72 -6.13
C ARG A 61 -6.80 18.19 -7.44
N LEU A 62 -7.99 18.79 -7.30
CA LEU A 62 -8.83 19.25 -8.42
C LEU A 62 -8.33 20.53 -9.10
N LYS A 63 -7.36 21.23 -8.51
CA LYS A 63 -6.88 22.52 -9.03
C LYS A 63 -6.13 22.37 -10.37
N ASN A 64 -5.47 21.23 -10.62
CA ASN A 64 -4.64 21.03 -11.81
C ASN A 64 -4.95 19.76 -12.61
N GLN A 65 -5.80 18.84 -12.11
CA GLN A 65 -6.13 17.57 -12.79
C GLN A 65 -7.55 17.12 -12.48
N ALA A 66 -8.23 16.56 -13.48
CA ALA A 66 -9.52 15.89 -13.30
C ALA A 66 -9.32 14.48 -12.70
N ILE A 67 -10.27 14.04 -11.87
CA ILE A 67 -10.25 12.70 -11.29
C ILE A 67 -10.63 11.68 -12.37
N ILE A 68 -9.74 10.72 -12.64
CA ILE A 68 -10.00 9.62 -13.57
C ILE A 68 -11.09 8.71 -12.97
N PRO A 69 -12.17 8.39 -13.71
CA PRO A 69 -13.20 7.47 -13.23
C PRO A 69 -12.64 6.10 -12.88
N ARG A 70 -13.06 5.53 -11.73
CA ARG A 70 -12.57 4.23 -11.24
C ARG A 70 -12.72 3.09 -12.26
N LYS A 71 -13.78 3.11 -13.08
CA LYS A 71 -14.03 2.11 -14.13
C LYS A 71 -12.92 2.01 -15.18
N LYS A 72 -12.14 3.09 -15.38
CA LYS A 72 -11.06 3.15 -16.37
C LYS A 72 -9.67 2.89 -15.77
N VAL A 73 -9.57 2.78 -14.44
CA VAL A 73 -8.29 2.58 -13.75
C VAL A 73 -8.13 1.11 -13.42
N PRO A 74 -7.13 0.41 -13.99
CA PRO A 74 -6.82 -0.95 -13.59
C PRO A 74 -6.28 -0.95 -12.15
N ILE A 75 -6.83 -1.82 -11.31
CA ILE A 75 -6.38 -2.01 -9.92
C ILE A 75 -5.61 -3.34 -9.88
N PRO A 76 -4.37 -3.37 -9.38
CA PRO A 76 -3.63 -4.62 -9.23
C PRO A 76 -4.30 -5.50 -8.17
N LEU A 77 -4.32 -6.82 -8.40
CA LEU A 77 -4.93 -7.80 -7.50
C LEU A 77 -4.35 -7.70 -6.08
N SER A 78 -3.02 -7.54 -5.95
CA SER A 78 -2.36 -7.44 -4.64
C SER A 78 -2.91 -6.33 -3.77
N LYS A 79 -3.14 -5.12 -4.33
CA LYS A 79 -3.70 -4.01 -3.56
C LYS A 79 -5.13 -4.26 -3.07
N MET A 80 -5.89 -5.07 -3.81
CA MET A 80 -7.23 -5.48 -3.38
C MET A 80 -7.15 -6.53 -2.27
N ASP A 81 -6.22 -7.48 -2.41
CA ASP A 81 -5.92 -8.55 -1.45
C ASP A 81 -5.53 -7.96 -0.09
N ASP A 82 -4.46 -7.15 -0.07
CA ASP A 82 -3.91 -6.51 1.12
C ASP A 82 -4.98 -5.68 1.88
N ALA A 83 -5.86 -5.00 1.14
CA ALA A 83 -6.89 -4.15 1.73
C ALA A 83 -8.04 -4.96 2.37
N LEU A 84 -8.36 -6.13 1.81
CA LEU A 84 -9.38 -7.02 2.36
C LEU A 84 -8.83 -7.83 3.54
N ASP A 85 -7.56 -8.23 3.48
CA ASP A 85 -6.86 -8.87 4.59
C ASP A 85 -6.78 -7.95 5.81
N GLN A 86 -6.47 -6.66 5.61
CA GLN A 86 -6.51 -5.64 6.68
C GLN A 86 -7.90 -5.47 7.31
N LEU A 87 -8.96 -5.80 6.57
CA LEU A 87 -10.34 -5.79 7.07
C LEU A 87 -10.75 -7.14 7.69
N GLY A 88 -9.90 -8.17 7.60
CA GLY A 88 -10.16 -9.52 8.11
C GLY A 88 -11.06 -10.37 7.22
N VAL A 89 -11.16 -10.08 5.92
CA VAL A 89 -11.96 -10.86 4.96
C VAL A 89 -11.07 -11.88 4.25
N ASP A 90 -11.49 -13.14 4.21
CA ASP A 90 -10.80 -14.19 3.45
C ASP A 90 -10.93 -13.97 1.93
N THR A 91 -9.80 -13.83 1.24
CA THR A 91 -9.70 -13.56 -0.19
C THR A 91 -9.30 -14.77 -1.03
N THR A 92 -9.12 -15.95 -0.43
CA THR A 92 -8.58 -17.15 -1.10
C THR A 92 -9.33 -17.53 -2.39
N ASP A 93 -10.66 -17.46 -2.38
CA ASP A 93 -11.53 -17.71 -3.52
C ASP A 93 -11.41 -16.66 -4.64
N ILE A 94 -11.20 -15.40 -4.27
CA ILE A 94 -11.05 -14.29 -5.22
C ILE A 94 -9.71 -14.42 -5.93
N VAL A 95 -8.65 -14.70 -5.17
CA VAL A 95 -7.30 -14.87 -5.69
C VAL A 95 -7.21 -16.11 -6.57
N SER A 96 -7.80 -17.23 -6.18
CA SER A 96 -7.83 -18.47 -6.99
C SER A 96 -8.57 -18.26 -8.32
N ARG A 97 -9.69 -17.52 -8.29
CA ARG A 97 -10.43 -17.12 -9.49
C ARG A 97 -9.60 -16.21 -10.40
N ALA A 98 -8.97 -15.17 -9.85
CA ALA A 98 -8.16 -14.25 -10.64
C ALA A 98 -6.96 -14.98 -11.29
N ARG A 99 -6.29 -15.88 -10.55
CA ARG A 99 -5.18 -16.71 -11.06
C ARG A 99 -5.62 -17.71 -12.13
N SER A 100 -6.82 -18.28 -12.02
CA SER A 100 -7.35 -19.20 -13.03
C SER A 100 -7.77 -18.48 -14.32
N GLN A 101 -8.21 -17.22 -14.23
CA GLN A 101 -8.51 -16.38 -15.39
C GLN A 101 -7.25 -15.80 -16.05
N SER A 102 -6.20 -15.52 -15.27
CA SER A 102 -4.94 -14.98 -15.77
C SER A 102 -4.06 -16.05 -16.43
N ARG A 103 -4.24 -17.32 -16.07
CA ARG A 103 -3.65 -18.43 -16.79
C ARG A 103 -4.30 -18.48 -18.17
N PRO A 104 -3.56 -18.23 -19.27
CA PRO A 104 -4.12 -18.48 -20.59
C PRO A 104 -4.51 -19.95 -20.61
N ARG A 105 -5.80 -20.22 -20.76
CA ARG A 105 -6.27 -21.54 -21.18
C ARG A 105 -5.54 -21.81 -22.50
N GLY A 106 -4.44 -22.56 -22.43
CA GLY A 106 -3.64 -22.93 -23.58
C GLY A 106 -4.61 -23.46 -24.63
N ARG A 107 -4.70 -22.87 -25.82
CA ARG A 107 -3.56 -22.68 -26.72
C ARG A 107 -2.72 -23.95 -26.63
N SER A 108 -3.18 -24.95 -27.37
CA SER A 108 -2.53 -26.25 -27.47
C SER A 108 -1.01 -26.06 -27.49
N LEU A 109 -0.33 -26.75 -26.57
CA LEU A 109 1.13 -26.83 -26.54
C LEU A 109 1.71 -27.49 -27.81
N GLY A 110 0.89 -27.83 -28.81
CA GLY A 110 1.29 -28.40 -30.09
C GLY A 110 1.98 -27.44 -31.06
N ARG A 111 2.32 -26.21 -30.66
CA ARG A 111 3.16 -25.32 -31.48
C ARG A 111 4.22 -24.61 -30.65
N SER A 112 4.91 -25.36 -29.80
CA SER A 112 6.22 -24.94 -29.25
C SER A 112 7.33 -25.72 -29.93
N ARG A 113 7.97 -25.07 -30.92
CA ARG A 113 9.41 -25.09 -31.23
C ARG A 113 10.21 -26.40 -31.00
N ALA A 114 9.66 -27.57 -31.34
CA ALA A 114 10.46 -28.65 -31.90
C ALA A 114 10.47 -28.43 -33.42
N GLY A 115 11.39 -27.58 -33.87
CA GLY A 115 11.74 -27.57 -35.28
C GLY A 115 12.45 -28.89 -35.59
N THR A 116 12.06 -29.50 -36.70
CA THR A 116 12.75 -30.58 -37.44
C THR A 116 12.49 -32.04 -37.06
N GLU A 117 11.22 -32.45 -36.91
CA GLU A 117 10.83 -33.86 -37.15
C GLU A 117 9.50 -33.90 -37.90
N ASP A 118 9.49 -33.37 -39.12
CA ASP A 118 8.50 -33.77 -40.13
C ASP A 118 9.29 -34.06 -41.40
N ALA A 119 9.62 -35.34 -41.60
CA ALA A 119 10.36 -35.83 -42.75
C ALA A 119 9.51 -35.85 -44.03
N ASP A 120 8.21 -35.50 -43.94
CA ASP A 120 7.25 -35.60 -45.05
C ASP A 120 6.56 -34.26 -45.41
N ALA A 121 7.11 -33.12 -44.97
CA ALA A 121 6.67 -31.81 -45.45
C ALA A 121 7.22 -31.54 -46.87
N MET A 122 6.58 -32.17 -47.86
CA MET A 122 6.86 -32.04 -49.28
C MET A 122 6.89 -30.57 -49.72
N ASP A 123 7.92 -30.24 -50.50
CA ASP A 123 8.12 -28.96 -51.18
C ASP A 123 6.98 -28.71 -52.18
N LEU A 124 5.93 -28.03 -51.72
CA LEU A 124 4.89 -27.50 -52.58
C LEU A 124 5.47 -26.28 -53.29
N ASP A 125 5.76 -26.42 -54.58
CA ASP A 125 6.26 -25.35 -55.46
C ASP A 125 5.49 -24.04 -55.23
N ALA A 126 6.12 -23.13 -54.47
CA ALA A 126 5.53 -21.84 -54.17
C ALA A 126 5.27 -21.07 -55.47
N THR A 127 4.00 -20.75 -55.70
CA THR A 127 3.58 -20.05 -56.91
C THR A 127 4.31 -18.71 -57.03
N PRO A 128 4.57 -18.18 -58.24
CA PRO A 128 5.29 -16.91 -58.42
C PRO A 128 4.67 -15.74 -57.61
N ARG A 129 3.36 -15.81 -57.36
CA ARG A 129 2.58 -14.82 -56.60
C ARG A 129 2.87 -14.86 -55.09
N GLU A 130 3.18 -16.01 -54.53
CA GLU A 130 3.55 -16.14 -53.11
C GLU A 130 4.97 -15.66 -52.85
N ARG A 131 5.88 -15.89 -53.81
CA ARG A 131 7.27 -15.40 -53.78
C ARG A 131 7.36 -13.87 -53.75
N LEU A 132 6.45 -13.19 -54.45
CA LEU A 132 6.34 -11.72 -54.42
C LEU A 132 5.83 -11.17 -53.08
N ARG A 133 4.99 -11.92 -52.36
CA ARG A 133 4.48 -11.52 -51.04
C ARG A 133 5.49 -11.68 -49.92
N SER A 134 6.42 -12.64 -50.03
CA SER A 134 7.49 -12.81 -49.04
C SER A 134 8.56 -11.73 -49.17
N GLN A 135 8.81 -11.23 -50.39
CA GLN A 135 9.76 -10.14 -50.64
C GLN A 135 9.23 -8.77 -50.18
N SER A 136 7.91 -8.57 -50.11
CA SER A 136 7.32 -7.27 -49.76
C SER A 136 7.16 -7.01 -48.25
N ARG A 137 7.52 -7.96 -47.39
CA ARG A 137 7.53 -7.72 -45.93
C ARG A 137 8.85 -7.08 -45.54
N ALA A 138 8.83 -5.76 -45.34
CA ALA A 138 9.96 -5.02 -44.81
C ALA A 138 10.44 -5.67 -43.50
N ARG A 139 11.74 -6.02 -43.44
CA ARG A 139 12.41 -6.39 -42.19
C ARG A 139 12.35 -5.19 -41.25
N SER A 140 11.40 -5.16 -40.31
CA SER A 140 11.41 -4.16 -39.23
C SER A 140 12.58 -4.49 -38.28
N ARG A 141 13.77 -4.04 -38.65
CA ARG A 141 14.95 -3.98 -37.78
C ARG A 141 15.17 -2.53 -37.39
N SER A 142 14.86 -2.21 -36.14
CA SER A 142 15.63 -1.26 -35.33
C SER A 142 15.30 -1.49 -33.86
N GLN A 143 16.01 -2.45 -33.24
CA GLN A 143 16.32 -2.31 -31.81
C GLN A 143 17.35 -1.18 -31.74
N ALA A 144 16.95 -0.03 -31.21
CA ALA A 144 17.88 1.00 -30.81
C ALA A 144 18.60 0.52 -29.54
N ALA A 145 19.93 0.44 -29.62
CA ALA A 145 20.79 0.27 -28.46
C ALA A 145 20.76 1.56 -27.64
N VAL A 146 20.54 1.44 -26.33
CA VAL A 146 20.67 2.55 -25.38
C VAL A 146 21.91 2.24 -24.54
N ASN A 147 22.84 3.19 -24.48
CA ASN A 147 23.96 3.20 -23.53
C ASN A 147 23.48 3.54 -22.13
#